data_AF-A0A0C3JX89-F1
#
_entry.id   AF-A0A0C3JX89-F1
#
_cell.length_a   1.000
_cell.length_b   1.000
_cell.length_c   1.000
_cell.angle_alpha   90.00
_cell.angle_beta   90.00
_cell.angle_gamma   90.00
#
_symmetry.space_group_name_H-M   'P 1'
#
loop_
_entity.id
_entity.type
_entity.pdbx_description
1 polymer ?
#
loop_
_entity_poly.entity_id
_entity_poly.type
_entity_poly.pdbx_seq_one_letter_code
_entity_poly.pdbx_strand_id
1 'polypeptide(L)'
;METLWSSLNIISPSARGMATPHRQEVLDFQMNDSNFLKMVRMPIRLKQKLKVAEESYLVVEGRFADLNGNVTPAISQSWGEEAAAAMENRLSRLQAMDIYEVRLQKAPSAKAIEIDLLAIPQPGHSQGMVTWIAKALKIKEAQIQLAVACQQITSRATEAQILSIACCCDRLQSHIHGIFNTAEKLFGDRFEDAKLCQSSHPHDPETIALPLPSNVGKDHFE
;
A
#
# COMPACT_ATOMS: atom_id res chain seq x y z
N MET A 1 -1.48 -22.38 -4.85
CA MET A 1 -0.60 -23.25 -4.02
C MET A 1 -1.38 -23.70 -2.81
N GLU A 2 -1.58 -25.00 -2.66
CA GLU A 2 -2.37 -25.56 -1.56
C GLU A 2 -1.73 -25.29 -0.20
N THR A 3 -2.49 -24.71 0.74
CA THR A 3 -1.98 -24.16 2.01
C THR A 3 -1.57 -25.19 3.06
N LEU A 4 -1.88 -26.48 2.86
CA LEU A 4 -1.56 -27.57 3.79
C LEU A 4 -0.33 -28.40 3.39
N TRP A 5 0.43 -27.98 2.38
CA TRP A 5 1.72 -28.60 2.07
C TRP A 5 2.82 -28.21 3.07
N SER A 6 2.62 -27.12 3.82
CA SER A 6 3.52 -26.71 4.89
C SER A 6 3.65 -27.75 5.99
N SER A 7 2.56 -28.43 6.37
CA SER A 7 2.61 -29.52 7.35
C SER A 7 3.35 -30.75 6.81
N LEU A 8 3.20 -31.06 5.52
CA LEU A 8 3.95 -32.13 4.87
C LEU A 8 5.46 -31.83 4.83
N ASN A 9 5.83 -30.55 4.62
CA ASN A 9 7.22 -30.11 4.67
C ASN A 9 7.87 -30.26 6.06
N ILE A 10 7.08 -30.20 7.14
CA ILE A 10 7.57 -30.42 8.51
C ILE A 10 7.86 -31.91 8.76
N ILE A 11 7.06 -32.81 8.19
CA ILE A 11 7.12 -34.26 8.44
C ILE A 11 8.09 -34.97 7.48
N SER A 12 8.28 -34.43 6.27
CA SER A 12 9.17 -35.02 5.27
C SER A 12 10.63 -35.21 5.74
N PRO A 13 11.25 -34.29 6.51
CA PRO A 13 12.59 -34.50 7.08
C PRO A 13 12.65 -35.69 8.04
N SER A 14 11.64 -35.86 8.90
CA SER A 14 11.58 -36.95 9.88
C SER A 14 11.39 -38.32 9.20
N ALA A 15 10.69 -38.37 8.08
CA ALA A 15 10.50 -39.60 7.29
C ALA A 15 11.73 -39.97 6.43
N ARG A 16 12.78 -39.13 6.39
CA ARG A 16 13.94 -39.32 5.50
C ARG A 16 14.82 -40.52 5.88
N GLY A 17 14.90 -40.86 7.16
CA GLY A 17 15.67 -42.00 7.68
C GLY A 17 14.94 -43.34 7.61
N MET A 18 13.68 -43.35 7.17
CA MET A 18 12.85 -44.56 7.07
C MET A 18 13.14 -45.34 5.78
N ALA A 19 12.92 -46.65 5.82
CA ALA A 19 12.92 -47.48 4.62
C ALA A 19 11.87 -46.97 3.62
N THR A 20 12.18 -47.05 2.32
CA THR A 20 11.34 -46.53 1.23
C THR A 20 9.84 -46.87 1.34
N PRO A 21 9.42 -48.14 1.57
CA PRO A 21 8.00 -48.45 1.68
C PRO A 21 7.33 -47.77 2.89
N HIS A 22 8.04 -47.70 4.02
CA HIS A 22 7.51 -47.09 5.24
C HIS A 22 7.45 -45.56 5.14
N ARG A 23 8.45 -44.95 4.49
CA ARG A 23 8.45 -43.52 4.19
C ARG A 23 7.25 -43.14 3.31
N GLN A 24 6.93 -43.96 2.31
CA GLN A 24 5.80 -43.72 1.42
C GLN A 24 4.48 -43.77 2.19
N GLU A 25 4.28 -44.81 3.01
CA GLU A 25 3.09 -44.98 3.84
C GLU A 25 2.84 -43.80 4.77
N VAL A 26 3.89 -43.29 5.44
CA VAL A 26 3.80 -42.14 6.35
C VAL A 26 3.40 -40.86 5.60
N LEU A 27 3.98 -40.62 4.42
CA LEU A 27 3.64 -39.45 3.61
C LEU A 27 2.22 -39.54 3.07
N ASP A 28 1.80 -40.71 2.58
CA ASP A 28 0.46 -40.93 2.06
C ASP A 28 -0.60 -40.81 3.18
N PHE A 29 -0.33 -41.33 4.38
CA PHE A 29 -1.19 -41.16 5.54
C PHE A 29 -1.37 -39.68 5.88
N GLN A 30 -0.28 -38.92 5.92
CA GLN A 30 -0.34 -37.49 6.22
C GLN A 30 -1.06 -36.68 5.14
N MET A 31 -0.87 -37.03 3.87
CA MET A 31 -1.59 -36.43 2.75
C MET A 31 -3.09 -36.75 2.83
N ASN A 32 -3.45 -37.98 3.18
CA ASN A 32 -4.84 -38.40 3.32
C ASN A 32 -5.52 -37.73 4.52
N ASP A 33 -4.84 -37.63 5.67
CA ASP A 33 -5.34 -36.88 6.84
C ASP A 33 -5.57 -35.39 6.50
N SER A 34 -4.63 -34.76 5.78
CA SER A 34 -4.79 -33.38 5.30
C SER A 34 -6.02 -33.24 4.39
N ASN A 35 -6.25 -34.17 3.47
CA ASN A 35 -7.43 -34.18 2.61
C ASN A 35 -8.73 -34.41 3.39
N PHE A 36 -8.72 -35.32 4.36
CA PHE A 36 -9.85 -35.57 5.26
C PHE A 36 -10.19 -34.31 6.09
N LEU A 37 -9.20 -33.66 6.68
CA LEU A 37 -9.38 -32.42 7.42
C LEU A 37 -9.89 -31.28 6.54
N LYS A 38 -9.44 -31.18 5.28
CA LYS A 38 -10.01 -30.22 4.31
C LYS A 38 -11.49 -30.51 4.11
N MET A 39 -11.86 -31.76 3.86
CA MET A 39 -13.25 -32.17 3.62
C MET A 39 -14.13 -31.86 4.84
N VAL A 40 -13.72 -32.24 6.05
CA VAL A 40 -14.49 -32.02 7.28
C VAL A 40 -14.61 -30.53 7.62
N ARG A 41 -13.56 -29.73 7.37
CA ARG A 41 -13.57 -28.28 7.67
C ARG A 41 -14.24 -27.46 6.58
N MET A 42 -14.40 -27.99 5.37
CA MET A 42 -14.95 -27.25 4.23
C MET A 42 -16.37 -26.74 4.49
N PRO A 43 -17.33 -27.52 5.01
CA PRO A 43 -18.67 -27.02 5.34
C PRO A 43 -18.66 -25.84 6.32
N ILE A 44 -17.81 -25.92 7.36
CA ILE A 44 -17.68 -24.85 8.37
C ILE A 44 -17.10 -23.59 7.72
N ARG A 45 -16.06 -23.73 6.89
CA ARG A 45 -15.45 -22.63 6.15
C ARG A 45 -16.42 -22.01 5.15
N LEU A 46 -17.20 -22.81 4.44
CA LEU A 46 -18.21 -22.33 3.50
C LEU A 46 -19.31 -21.56 4.23
N LYS A 47 -19.80 -22.06 5.37
CA LYS A 47 -20.76 -21.33 6.22
C LYS A 47 -20.20 -19.98 6.69
N GLN A 48 -18.95 -19.95 7.15
CA GLN A 48 -18.28 -18.71 7.55
C GLN A 48 -18.16 -17.72 6.38
N LYS A 49 -17.70 -18.20 5.21
CA LYS A 49 -17.57 -17.39 4.01
C LYS A 49 -18.91 -16.86 3.51
N LEU A 50 -19.96 -17.68 3.56
CA LEU A 50 -21.32 -17.27 3.20
C LEU A 50 -21.80 -16.14 4.11
N LYS A 51 -21.66 -16.29 5.43
CA LYS A 51 -22.03 -15.24 6.39
C LYS A 51 -21.28 -13.93 6.12
N VAL A 52 -19.96 -14.01 5.89
CA VAL A 52 -19.15 -12.83 5.56
C VAL A 52 -19.59 -12.21 4.22
N ALA A 53 -19.93 -13.03 3.23
CA ALA A 53 -20.42 -12.54 1.94
C ALA A 53 -21.79 -11.85 2.08
N GLU A 54 -22.70 -12.40 2.89
CA GLU A 54 -24.00 -11.77 3.19
C GLU A 54 -23.81 -10.42 3.88
N GLU A 55 -22.96 -10.37 4.92
CA GLU A 55 -22.67 -9.13 5.65
C GLU A 55 -22.01 -8.05 4.76
N SER A 56 -21.18 -8.47 3.80
CA SER A 56 -20.45 -7.54 2.92
C SER A 56 -21.16 -7.24 1.60
N TYR A 57 -22.27 -7.93 1.29
CA TYR A 57 -22.94 -7.85 -0.02
C TYR A 57 -23.27 -6.39 -0.41
N LEU A 58 -24.00 -5.68 0.45
CA LEU A 58 -24.43 -4.30 0.16
C LEU A 58 -23.25 -3.34 -0.02
N VAL A 59 -22.18 -3.52 0.76
CA VAL A 59 -20.96 -2.70 0.66
C VAL A 59 -20.24 -2.98 -0.67
N VAL A 60 -20.14 -4.25 -1.05
CA VAL A 60 -19.49 -4.66 -2.31
C VAL A 60 -20.31 -4.21 -3.51
N GLU A 61 -21.64 -4.35 -3.46
CA GLU A 61 -22.55 -3.92 -4.52
C GLU A 61 -22.48 -2.40 -4.73
N GLY A 62 -22.51 -1.61 -3.66
CA GLY A 62 -22.33 -0.16 -3.74
C GLY A 62 -20.99 0.22 -4.37
N ARG A 63 -19.87 -0.36 -3.89
CA ARG A 63 -18.53 -0.09 -4.45
C ARG A 63 -18.39 -0.54 -5.90
N PHE A 64 -19.06 -1.63 -6.28
CA PHE A 64 -19.08 -2.12 -7.65
C PHE A 64 -19.88 -1.19 -8.56
N ALA A 65 -21.03 -0.69 -8.09
CA ALA A 65 -21.82 0.30 -8.81
C ALA A 65 -21.05 1.62 -8.99
N ASP A 66 -20.38 2.10 -7.95
CA ASP A 66 -19.52 3.27 -8.00
C ASP A 66 -18.40 3.08 -9.03
N LEU A 67 -17.75 1.92 -9.04
CA LEU A 67 -16.70 1.60 -10.02
C LEU A 67 -17.27 1.59 -11.44
N ASN A 68 -18.43 0.94 -11.64
CA ASN A 68 -19.05 0.84 -12.95
C ASN A 68 -19.60 2.18 -13.46
N GLY A 69 -20.05 3.08 -12.57
CA GLY A 69 -20.47 4.43 -12.92
C GLY A 69 -19.33 5.32 -13.42
N ASN A 70 -18.08 5.01 -13.04
CA ASN A 70 -16.89 5.71 -13.53
C ASN A 70 -16.38 5.16 -14.88
N VAL A 71 -16.95 4.06 -15.39
CA VAL A 71 -16.52 3.40 -16.63
C VAL A 71 -17.49 3.73 -17.76
N THR A 72 -16.97 4.08 -18.93
CA THR A 72 -17.79 4.31 -20.12
C THR A 72 -18.48 3.00 -20.55
N PRO A 73 -19.78 3.01 -20.91
CA PRO A 73 -20.51 1.78 -21.26
C PRO A 73 -19.86 0.97 -22.40
N ALA A 74 -19.19 1.64 -23.34
CA ALA A 74 -18.45 0.99 -24.42
C ALA A 74 -17.30 0.10 -23.90
N ILE A 75 -16.58 0.54 -22.85
CA ILE A 75 -15.47 -0.21 -22.25
C ILE A 75 -16.02 -1.40 -21.44
N SER A 76 -17.12 -1.19 -20.71
CA SER A 76 -17.79 -2.26 -19.97
C SER A 76 -18.25 -3.39 -20.89
N GLN A 77 -18.82 -3.02 -22.05
CA GLN A 77 -19.22 -3.99 -23.08
C GLN A 77 -18.02 -4.73 -23.68
N SER A 78 -16.94 -4.03 -24.05
CA SER A 78 -15.76 -4.68 -24.62
C SER A 78 -15.12 -5.67 -23.65
N TRP A 79 -15.03 -5.33 -22.36
CA TRP A 79 -14.54 -6.25 -21.33
C TRP A 79 -15.43 -7.48 -21.17
N GLY A 80 -16.76 -7.32 -21.29
CA GLY A 80 -17.70 -8.43 -21.27
C GLY A 80 -17.49 -9.39 -22.45
N GLU A 81 -17.32 -8.86 -23.66
CA GLU A 81 -17.07 -9.63 -24.88
C GLU A 81 -15.71 -10.34 -24.82
N GLU A 82 -14.66 -9.65 -24.38
CA GLU A 82 -13.31 -10.22 -24.17
C GLU A 82 -13.32 -11.35 -23.14
N ALA A 83 -14.02 -11.17 -22.02
CA ALA A 83 -14.16 -12.19 -20.98
C ALA A 83 -14.93 -13.43 -21.47
N ALA A 84 -16.01 -13.23 -22.23
CA ALA A 84 -16.78 -14.32 -22.83
C ALA A 84 -15.93 -15.13 -23.83
N ALA A 85 -15.22 -14.43 -24.73
CA ALA A 85 -14.32 -15.04 -25.68
C ALA A 85 -13.15 -15.79 -25.00
N ALA A 86 -12.60 -15.24 -23.92
CA ALA A 86 -11.57 -15.90 -23.12
C ALA A 86 -12.07 -17.22 -22.51
N MET A 87 -13.30 -17.22 -21.98
CA MET A 87 -13.89 -18.40 -21.35
C MET A 87 -14.17 -19.51 -22.37
N GLU A 88 -14.71 -19.15 -23.54
CA GLU A 88 -14.97 -20.11 -24.63
C GLU A 88 -13.68 -20.75 -25.14
N ASN A 89 -12.61 -19.96 -25.29
CA ASN A 89 -11.34 -20.43 -25.81
C ASN A 89 -10.38 -20.98 -24.74
N ARG A 90 -10.81 -21.07 -23.47
CA ARG A 90 -9.96 -21.48 -22.36
C ARG A 90 -9.31 -22.84 -22.54
N LEU A 91 -10.02 -23.79 -23.15
CA LEU A 91 -9.55 -25.16 -23.37
C LEU A 91 -8.71 -25.31 -24.64
N SER A 92 -8.97 -24.50 -25.67
CA SER A 92 -8.29 -24.55 -26.97
C SER A 92 -7.01 -23.72 -26.98
N ARG A 93 -7.01 -22.58 -26.27
CA ARG A 93 -5.90 -21.63 -26.21
C ARG A 93 -5.72 -21.12 -24.77
N LEU A 94 -4.71 -21.68 -24.09
CA LEU A 94 -4.37 -21.27 -22.72
C LEU A 94 -4.09 -19.75 -22.59
N GLN A 95 -3.47 -19.14 -23.60
CA GLN A 95 -3.21 -17.69 -23.66
C GLN A 95 -4.47 -16.81 -23.74
N ALA A 96 -5.65 -17.38 -24.01
CA ALA A 96 -6.90 -16.63 -23.98
C ALA A 96 -7.23 -16.13 -22.57
N MET A 97 -6.71 -16.81 -21.53
CA MET A 97 -6.90 -16.43 -20.13
C MET A 97 -6.01 -15.27 -19.67
N ASP A 98 -5.03 -14.83 -20.49
CA ASP A 98 -4.10 -13.76 -20.15
C ASP A 98 -4.78 -12.40 -19.96
N ILE A 99 -6.05 -12.26 -20.39
CA ILE A 99 -6.88 -11.06 -20.14
C ILE A 99 -7.09 -10.82 -18.64
N TYR A 100 -7.10 -11.88 -17.83
CA TYR A 100 -7.21 -11.76 -16.37
C TYR A 100 -5.87 -11.45 -15.68
N GLU A 101 -4.76 -11.43 -16.43
CA GLU A 101 -3.47 -11.07 -15.89
C GLU A 101 -3.39 -9.55 -15.69
N VAL A 102 -3.04 -9.13 -14.48
CA VAL A 102 -2.88 -7.71 -14.16
C VAL A 102 -1.60 -7.19 -14.81
N ARG A 103 -1.72 -6.63 -16.01
CA ARG A 103 -0.62 -5.98 -16.73
C ARG A 103 -0.42 -4.55 -16.24
N LEU A 104 0.34 -4.39 -15.16
CA LEU A 104 0.80 -3.07 -14.75
C LEU A 104 1.96 -2.65 -15.66
N GLN A 105 1.68 -1.73 -16.59
CA GLN A 105 2.78 -1.04 -17.25
C GLN A 105 3.57 -0.28 -16.19
N LYS A 106 4.91 -0.42 -16.24
CA LYS A 106 5.78 0.29 -15.31
C LYS A 106 5.55 1.79 -15.52
N ALA A 107 4.97 2.45 -14.53
CA ALA A 107 4.79 3.88 -14.55
C ALA A 107 6.15 4.57 -14.80
N PRO A 108 6.19 5.66 -15.56
CA PRO A 108 7.42 6.43 -15.74
C PRO A 108 7.98 6.83 -14.37
N SER A 109 9.30 6.72 -14.22
CA SER A 109 9.96 7.12 -12.98
C SER A 109 9.75 8.61 -12.74
N ALA A 110 9.65 9.03 -11.46
CA ALA A 110 9.63 10.46 -11.11
C ALA A 110 10.78 11.24 -11.77
N LYS A 111 11.94 10.61 -11.95
CA LYS A 111 13.08 11.19 -12.68
C LYS A 111 12.82 11.37 -14.18
N ALA A 112 12.14 10.42 -14.81
CA ALA A 112 11.79 10.52 -16.23
C ALA A 112 10.79 11.66 -16.45
N ILE A 113 9.77 11.75 -15.59
CA ILE A 113 8.80 12.85 -15.61
C ILE A 113 9.50 14.20 -15.35
N GLU A 114 10.45 14.26 -14.41
CA GLU A 114 11.24 15.47 -14.15
C GLU A 114 12.07 15.90 -15.37
N ILE A 115 12.71 14.96 -16.07
CA ILE A 115 13.45 15.24 -17.31
C ILE A 115 12.52 15.79 -18.39
N ASP A 116 11.37 15.15 -18.60
CA ASP A 116 10.38 15.58 -19.61
C ASP A 116 9.85 16.99 -19.29
N LEU A 117 9.56 17.28 -18.02
CA LEU A 117 9.08 18.60 -17.58
C LEU A 117 10.16 19.69 -17.68
N LEU A 118 11.44 19.35 -17.48
CA LEU A 118 12.55 20.29 -17.67
C LEU A 118 12.82 20.58 -19.15
N ALA A 119 12.51 19.65 -20.06
CA ALA A 119 12.71 19.81 -21.49
C ALA A 119 11.67 20.74 -22.14
N ILE A 120 10.49 20.91 -21.52
CA ILE A 120 9.41 21.76 -22.05
C ILE A 120 9.69 23.22 -21.66
N PRO A 121 9.85 24.16 -22.62
CA PRO A 121 10.01 25.58 -22.32
C PRO A 121 8.68 26.14 -21.79
N GLN A 122 8.58 26.36 -20.49
CA GLN A 122 7.38 26.92 -19.87
C GLN A 122 7.47 28.45 -19.78
N PRO A 123 6.58 29.21 -20.47
CA PRO A 123 6.57 30.67 -20.33
C PRO A 123 6.22 31.06 -18.89
N GLY A 124 7.02 31.96 -18.30
CA GLY A 124 6.76 32.53 -16.96
C GLY A 124 7.21 31.70 -15.76
N HIS A 125 7.88 30.55 -15.96
CA HIS A 125 8.41 29.74 -14.85
C HIS A 125 9.89 30.05 -14.60
N SER A 126 10.24 30.37 -13.35
CA SER A 126 11.62 30.53 -12.90
C SER A 126 12.37 29.21 -13.08
N GLN A 127 13.57 29.27 -13.69
CA GLN A 127 14.46 28.11 -13.82
C GLN A 127 14.63 27.42 -12.45
N GLY A 128 14.33 26.11 -12.37
CA GLY A 128 14.42 25.33 -11.13
C GLY A 128 13.10 25.07 -10.40
N MET A 129 11.95 25.58 -10.88
CA MET A 129 10.64 25.29 -10.27
C MET A 129 10.28 23.79 -10.29
N VAL A 130 10.50 23.10 -11.41
CA VAL A 130 10.23 21.66 -11.54
C VAL A 130 11.04 20.86 -10.51
N THR A 131 12.32 21.19 -10.38
CA THR A 131 13.23 20.57 -9.40
C THR A 131 12.82 20.88 -7.95
N TRP A 132 12.28 22.08 -7.71
CA TRP A 132 11.74 22.47 -6.41
C TRP A 132 10.50 21.65 -6.05
N ILE A 133 9.54 21.50 -6.98
CA ILE A 133 8.35 20.66 -6.79
C ILE A 133 8.74 19.20 -6.57
N ALA A 134 9.68 18.66 -7.35
CA ALA A 134 10.17 17.30 -7.17
C ALA A 134 10.79 17.08 -5.78
N LYS A 135 11.53 18.07 -5.25
CA LYS A 135 12.03 18.05 -3.86
C LYS A 135 10.89 18.12 -2.85
N ALA A 136 9.88 18.97 -3.07
CA ALA A 136 8.74 19.11 -2.18
C ALA A 136 7.93 17.81 -2.07
N LEU A 137 7.71 17.11 -3.19
CA LEU A 137 7.06 15.80 -3.21
C LEU A 137 7.86 14.76 -2.42
N LYS A 138 9.20 14.74 -2.51
CA LYS A 138 10.04 13.85 -1.69
C LYS A 138 9.93 14.14 -0.20
N ILE A 139 9.77 15.40 0.20
CA ILE A 139 9.53 15.75 1.60
C ILE A 139 8.16 15.23 2.05
N LYS A 140 7.12 15.39 1.22
CA LYS A 140 5.79 14.84 1.50
C LYS A 140 5.81 13.33 1.64
N GLU A 141 6.55 12.64 0.77
CA GLU A 141 6.77 11.19 0.90
C GLU A 141 7.43 10.83 2.25
N ALA A 142 8.48 11.56 2.64
CA ALA A 142 9.16 11.34 3.92
C ALA A 142 8.25 11.65 5.13
N GLN A 143 7.36 12.64 5.05
CA GLN A 143 6.33 12.91 6.06
C GLN A 143 5.37 11.72 6.23
N ILE A 144 4.89 11.15 5.11
CA ILE A 144 4.00 9.98 5.14
C ILE A 144 4.71 8.76 5.75
N GLN A 145 5.94 8.49 5.32
CA GLN A 145 6.73 7.38 5.86
C GLN A 145 6.97 7.52 7.37
N LEU A 146 7.27 8.73 7.84
CA LEU A 146 7.43 9.03 9.26
C LEU A 146 6.12 8.82 10.05
N ALA A 147 4.99 9.29 9.52
CA ALA A 147 3.68 9.09 10.15
C ALA A 147 3.34 7.60 10.29
N VAL A 148 3.60 6.81 9.25
CA VAL A 148 3.43 5.34 9.29
C VAL A 148 4.37 4.72 10.32
N ALA A 149 5.64 5.13 10.37
CA ALA A 149 6.59 4.63 11.36
C ALA A 149 6.13 4.94 12.80
N CYS A 150 5.64 6.15 13.05
CA CYS A 150 5.07 6.54 14.34
C CYS A 150 3.86 5.68 14.72
N GLN A 151 2.96 5.39 13.78
CA GLN A 151 1.78 4.55 14.01
C GLN A 151 2.14 3.09 14.32
N GLN A 152 3.24 2.59 13.79
CA GLN A 152 3.71 1.22 14.01
C GLN A 152 4.43 1.05 15.35
N ILE A 153 4.88 2.14 15.99
CA ILE A 153 5.43 2.09 17.33
C ILE A 153 4.30 1.87 18.34
N THR A 154 4.25 0.65 18.88
CA THR A 154 3.38 0.30 20.01
C THR A 154 4.00 0.79 21.33
N SER A 155 3.24 0.71 22.43
CA SER A 155 3.65 1.16 23.78
C SER A 155 4.93 0.51 24.34
N ARG A 156 5.54 -0.46 23.64
CA ARG A 156 6.84 -1.09 23.96
C ARG A 156 7.91 -0.75 22.92
N ALA A 157 8.03 0.53 22.57
CA ALA A 157 9.07 1.04 21.69
C ALA A 157 10.46 0.82 22.30
N THR A 158 11.42 0.34 21.51
CA THR A 158 12.82 0.29 21.95
C THR A 158 13.44 1.70 21.90
N GLU A 159 14.33 2.05 22.82
CA GLU A 159 15.05 3.34 22.81
C GLU A 159 15.68 3.68 21.45
N ALA A 160 16.23 2.66 20.77
CA ALA A 160 16.77 2.80 19.42
C ALA A 160 15.72 3.20 18.37
N GLN A 161 14.48 2.72 18.48
CA GLN A 161 13.38 3.08 17.58
C GLN A 161 12.92 4.52 17.84
N ILE A 162 12.82 4.91 19.11
CA ILE A 162 12.48 6.28 19.52
C ILE A 162 13.52 7.27 18.99
N LEU A 163 14.81 6.97 19.18
CA LEU A 163 15.91 7.78 18.68
C LEU A 163 15.88 7.88 17.15
N SER A 164 15.64 6.76 16.45
CA SER A 164 15.54 6.76 14.98
C SER A 164 14.40 7.66 14.47
N ILE A 165 13.26 7.70 15.17
CA ILE A 165 12.15 8.60 14.81
C ILE A 165 12.54 10.05 15.07
N ALA A 166 13.12 10.36 16.23
CA ALA A 166 13.57 11.71 16.55
C ALA A 166 14.57 12.24 15.50
N CYS A 167 15.59 11.46 15.14
CA CYS A 167 16.53 11.84 14.09
C CYS A 167 15.86 11.98 12.72
N CYS A 168 14.82 11.20 12.44
CA CYS A 168 14.05 11.34 11.21
C CYS A 168 13.26 12.66 11.18
N CYS A 169 12.64 13.04 12.30
CA CYS A 169 11.97 14.33 12.49
C CYS A 169 12.94 15.50 12.25
N ASP A 170 14.12 15.50 12.88
CA ASP A 170 15.10 16.59 12.76
C ASP A 170 15.59 16.77 11.31
N ARG A 171 15.86 15.65 10.64
CA ARG A 171 16.26 15.66 9.22
C ARG A 171 15.14 16.20 8.34
N LEU A 172 13.90 15.83 8.63
CA LEU A 172 12.73 16.29 7.87
C LEU A 172 12.48 17.79 8.07
N GLN A 173 12.60 18.29 9.30
CA GLN A 173 12.52 19.72 9.60
C GLN A 173 13.62 20.51 8.86
N SER A 174 14.84 19.99 8.82
CA SER A 174 15.94 20.58 8.06
C SER A 174 15.63 20.66 6.56
N HIS A 175 15.06 19.60 5.99
CA HIS A 175 14.63 19.59 4.59
C HIS A 175 13.49 20.58 4.32
N ILE A 176 12.51 20.66 5.23
CA ILE A 176 11.39 21.60 5.15
C ILE A 176 11.92 23.03 5.11
N HIS A 177 12.77 23.40 6.07
CA HIS A 177 13.38 24.72 6.13
C HIS A 177 14.19 25.02 4.85
N GLY A 178 14.96 24.05 4.36
CA GLY A 178 15.69 24.16 3.10
C GLY A 178 14.78 24.45 1.90
N ILE A 179 13.62 23.79 1.80
CA ILE A 179 12.65 24.04 0.74
C ILE A 179 12.01 25.42 0.84
N PHE A 180 11.63 25.87 2.04
CA PHE A 180 11.09 27.21 2.27
C PHE A 180 12.08 28.29 1.84
N ASN A 181 13.36 28.16 2.23
CA ASN A 181 14.41 29.10 1.82
C ASN A 181 14.64 29.12 0.30
N THR A 182 14.49 27.98 -0.38
CA THR A 182 14.55 27.95 -1.85
C THR A 182 13.29 28.48 -2.53
N ALA A 183 12.13 28.39 -1.87
CA ALA A 183 10.86 28.91 -2.38
C ALA A 183 10.86 30.43 -2.38
N GLU A 184 11.31 31.06 -1.30
CA GLU A 184 11.45 32.52 -1.19
C GLU A 184 12.32 33.09 -2.32
N LYS A 185 13.39 32.37 -2.70
CA LYS A 185 14.26 32.76 -3.83
C LYS A 185 13.63 32.55 -5.22
N LEU A 186 12.76 31.55 -5.37
CA LEU A 186 12.16 31.18 -6.66
C LEU A 186 10.87 31.96 -6.97
N PHE A 187 10.11 32.28 -5.94
CA PHE A 187 8.78 32.89 -6.05
C PHE A 187 8.75 34.37 -5.63
N GLY A 188 9.75 34.87 -4.87
CA GLY A 188 9.83 36.28 -4.45
C GLY A 188 8.59 36.71 -3.66
N ASP A 189 8.12 37.94 -3.90
CA ASP A 189 6.95 38.53 -3.22
C ASP A 189 5.65 37.70 -3.35
N ARG A 190 5.52 36.88 -4.42
CA ARG A 190 4.35 35.98 -4.60
C ARG A 190 4.27 34.87 -3.55
N PHE A 191 5.35 34.61 -2.82
CA PHE A 191 5.38 33.59 -1.77
C PHE A 191 4.79 34.09 -0.44
N GLU A 192 5.02 35.36 -0.11
CA GLU A 192 4.51 35.97 1.12
C GLU A 192 2.97 36.14 1.08
N ASP A 193 2.41 36.44 -0.10
CA ASP A 193 0.95 36.44 -0.32
C ASP A 193 0.32 35.06 -0.06
N ALA A 194 1.03 33.97 -0.36
CA ALA A 194 0.55 32.60 -0.14
C ALA A 194 0.62 32.16 1.34
N LYS A 195 1.58 32.67 2.13
CA LYS A 195 1.64 32.46 3.59
C LYS A 195 0.43 33.09 4.29
N LEU A 196 -0.02 34.27 3.84
CA LEU A 196 -1.16 34.99 4.40
C LEU A 196 -2.52 34.29 4.17
N CYS A 197 -2.66 33.49 3.11
CA CYS A 197 -3.88 32.72 2.85
C CYS A 197 -4.05 31.50 3.78
N GLN A 198 -2.99 30.97 4.38
CA GLN A 198 -3.09 29.81 5.29
C GLN A 198 -3.58 30.18 6.71
N SER A 199 -3.49 31.45 7.11
CA SER A 199 -3.89 31.88 8.46
C SER A 199 -5.39 32.14 8.63
N SER A 200 -6.21 31.91 7.60
CA SER A 200 -7.64 32.28 7.60
C SER A 200 -8.62 31.11 7.47
N HIS A 201 -8.17 29.84 7.55
CA HIS A 201 -9.07 28.70 7.72
C HIS A 201 -9.13 28.24 9.19
N PRO A 202 -10.18 28.61 9.95
CA PRO A 202 -10.47 27.98 11.23
C PRO A 202 -11.10 26.61 10.92
N HIS A 203 -10.44 25.53 11.38
CA HIS A 203 -10.76 24.11 11.19
C HIS A 203 -10.27 23.43 9.91
N ASP A 204 -8.98 23.08 9.90
CA ASP A 204 -8.50 21.86 9.24
C ASP A 204 -8.15 20.80 10.31
N PRO A 205 -8.70 19.56 10.25
CA PRO A 205 -8.39 18.48 11.18
C PRO A 205 -6.99 17.86 10.99
N GLU A 206 -6.15 18.39 10.10
CA GLU A 206 -4.79 17.87 9.85
C GLU A 206 -3.68 18.58 10.62
N THR A 207 -4.00 19.55 11.48
CA THR A 207 -3.02 20.05 12.46
C THR A 207 -2.96 19.09 13.63
N ILE A 208 -2.35 17.92 13.41
CA ILE A 208 -1.75 17.16 14.51
C ILE A 208 -0.54 17.98 14.94
N ALA A 209 -0.77 18.94 15.83
CA ALA A 209 0.29 19.51 16.64
C ALA A 209 0.90 18.34 17.41
N LEU A 210 2.06 17.86 16.95
CA LEU A 210 2.88 16.93 17.70
C LEU A 210 3.24 17.64 19.02
N PRO A 211 2.78 17.15 20.19
CA PRO A 211 3.14 17.79 21.44
C PRO A 211 4.66 17.66 21.62
N LEU A 212 5.33 18.81 21.78
CA LEU A 212 6.73 18.87 22.17
C LEU A 212 6.92 18.18 23.53
N PRO A 213 7.97 17.38 23.73
CA PRO A 213 8.18 16.58 24.93
C PRO A 213 8.81 17.42 26.05
N SER A 214 8.10 18.42 26.60
CA SER A 214 8.68 19.27 27.66
C SER A 214 7.81 19.52 28.89
N ASN A 215 6.77 18.72 29.12
CA ASN A 215 5.85 18.91 30.24
C ASN A 215 5.38 17.60 30.91
N VAL A 216 6.14 16.51 30.76
CA VAL A 216 6.02 15.34 31.65
C VAL A 216 7.05 15.46 32.77
N GLY A 217 6.73 16.24 33.80
CA GLY A 217 7.54 16.34 35.01
C GLY A 217 7.25 17.62 35.78
N LYS A 218 6.53 17.49 36.91
CA LYS A 218 5.80 18.51 37.71
C LYS A 218 4.35 18.57 37.23
N ASP A 219 3.38 17.93 37.88
CA ASP A 219 3.08 17.94 39.30
C ASP A 219 2.39 16.63 39.70
N HIS A 220 2.86 16.00 40.79
CA HIS A 220 2.07 15.19 41.74
C HIS A 220 3.04 14.56 42.75
N PHE A 221 3.52 15.40 43.65
CA PHE A 221 3.89 15.01 45.01
C PHE A 221 3.20 16.01 45.93
N GLU A 222 2.01 15.65 46.39
CA GLU A 222 1.43 15.90 47.72
C GLU A 222 0.13 15.09 47.83
#